data_AF-B0RWK2-F1
#
_entry.id   AF-B0RWK2-F1
#
_cell.length_a   1.000
_cell.length_b   1.000
_cell.length_c   1.000
_cell.angle_alpha   90.00
_cell.angle_beta   90.00
_cell.angle_gamma   90.00
#
_symmetry.space_group_name_H-M   'P 1'
#
loop_
_entity.id
_entity.type
_entity.pdbx_description
1 polymer ?
#
loop_
_entity_poly.entity_id
_entity_poly.type
_entity_poly.pdbx_seq_one_letter_code
_entity_poly.pdbx_strand_id
1 'polypeptide(L)' 'MSDAAHLRRRELMHQLRNRLNVMGFALYSLRAETPSKPLDTLRTAHQSAVELLNQLGEEERALQPPAETAPDTADQ' A
#
# COMPACT_ATOMS: atom_id res chain seq x y z
N MET A 1 17.95 2.61 16.45
CA MET A 1 16.88 3.61 16.30
C MET A 1 16.25 3.62 14.90
N SER A 2 16.99 3.28 13.83
CA SER A 2 16.46 3.19 12.46
C SER A 2 15.39 2.09 12.29
N ASP A 3 15.61 0.89 12.83
CA ASP A 3 14.72 -0.26 12.58
C ASP A 3 13.30 -0.07 13.13
N ALA A 4 13.16 0.53 14.30
CA ALA A 4 11.85 0.86 14.87
C ALA A 4 11.09 1.88 14.01
N ALA A 5 11.79 2.83 13.37
CA ALA A 5 11.19 3.79 12.45
C ALA A 5 10.76 3.12 11.13
N HIS A 6 11.56 2.18 10.59
CA HIS A 6 11.20 1.40 9.41
C HIS A 6 9.99 0.49 9.66
N LEU A 7 9.96 -0.23 10.78
CA LEU A 7 8.82 -1.07 11.17
C LEU A 7 7.54 -0.25 11.29
N ARG A 8 7.60 0.91 11.94
CA ARG A 8 6.45 1.83 12.05
C ARG A 8 6.00 2.36 10.69
N ARG A 9 6.94 2.70 9.80
CA ARG A 9 6.63 3.14 8.43
C ARG A 9 5.91 2.05 7.64
N ARG A 10 6.38 0.80 7.70
CA ARG A 10 5.74 -0.35 7.06
C ARG A 10 4.33 -0.59 7.55
N GLU A 11 4.13 -0.51 8.87
CA GLU A 11 2.80 -0.63 9.49
C GLU A 11 1.85 0.46 8.99
N LEU A 12 2.30 1.73 8.95
CA LEU A 12 1.50 2.84 8.44
C LEU A 12 1.16 2.69 6.94
N MET A 13 2.09 2.21 6.11
CA MET A 13 1.81 1.92 4.70
C MET A 13 0.78 0.78 4.55
N HIS A 14 0.86 -0.25 5.38
CA HIS A 14 -0.12 -1.33 5.39
C HIS A 14 -1.52 -0.82 5.76
N GLN A 15 -1.63 -0.04 6.84
CA GLN A 15 -2.88 0.58 7.26
C GLN A 15 -3.46 1.51 6.18
N LEU A 16 -2.61 2.30 5.53
CA LEU A 16 -3.02 3.19 4.43
C LEU A 16 -3.54 2.38 3.24
N ARG A 17 -2.89 1.28 2.87
CA ARG A 17 -3.36 0.37 1.80
C ARG A 17 -4.73 -0.19 2.14
N ASN A 18 -4.93 -0.64 3.37
CA ASN A 18 -6.22 -1.16 3.82
C ASN A 18 -7.31 -0.08 3.73
N ARG A 19 -7.01 1.16 4.11
CA ARG A 19 -7.98 2.26 4.03
C ARG A 19 -8.33 2.62 2.59
N LEU A 20 -7.34 2.64 1.69
CA LEU A 20 -7.57 2.87 0.27
C LEU A 20 -8.38 1.73 -0.36
N ASN A 21 -8.18 0.48 0.05
CA ASN A 21 -9.00 -0.65 -0.42
C ASN A 21 -10.47 -0.49 -0.04
N VAL A 22 -10.76 -0.12 1.21
CA VAL A 22 -12.14 0.16 1.67
C VAL A 22 -12.76 1.31 0.88
N MET A 23 -12.01 2.38 0.62
CA MET A 23 -12.49 3.51 -0.19
C MET A 23 -12.78 3.07 -1.63
N GLY A 24 -11.91 2.26 -2.22
CA GLY A 24 -12.10 1.71 -3.57
C GLY A 24 -13.36 0.86 -3.68
N PHE A 25 -13.63 0.02 -2.67
CA PHE A 25 -14.88 -0.74 -2.59
C PHE A 25 -16.11 0.17 -2.57
N ALA A 26 -16.12 1.20 -1.71
CA ALA A 26 -17.24 2.14 -1.63
C ALA A 26 -17.46 2.90 -2.94
N LEU A 27 -16.38 3.37 -3.58
CA LEU A 27 -16.44 4.06 -4.87
C LEU A 27 -16.92 3.13 -6.00
N TYR A 28 -16.56 1.84 -5.94
CA TYR A 28 -17.05 0.84 -6.91
C TYR A 28 -18.54 0.57 -6.73
N SER A 29 -19.03 0.42 -5.50
CA SER A 29 -20.46 0.24 -5.23
C SER A 29 -21.30 1.42 -5.73
N LEU A 30 -20.80 2.65 -5.60
CA LEU A 30 -21.47 3.86 -6.06
C LEU A 30 -21.42 4.06 -7.58
N ARG A 31 -20.63 3.27 -8.32
CA ARG A 31 -20.47 3.45 -9.78
C ARG A 31 -21.77 3.25 -10.56
N ALA A 32 -22.67 2.41 -10.06
CA ALA A 32 -23.97 2.14 -10.67
C ALA A 32 -25.04 3.18 -10.31
N GLU A 33 -24.82 3.96 -9.24
CA GLU A 33 -25.72 5.00 -8.77
C GLU A 33 -25.34 6.33 -9.43
N THR A 34 -26.07 6.69 -10.49
CA THR A 34 -25.99 7.96 -11.26
C THR A 34 -24.59 8.57 -11.43
N PRO A 35 -23.97 8.45 -12.62
CA PRO A 35 -22.66 9.02 -12.90
C PRO A 35 -22.62 10.51 -12.52
N SER A 36 -21.69 10.89 -11.65
CA SER A 36 -21.49 12.27 -11.25
C SER A 36 -20.02 12.65 -11.34
N LYS A 37 -19.74 13.83 -11.90
CA LYS A 37 -18.39 14.37 -12.06
C LYS A 37 -17.56 14.33 -10.75
N PRO A 38 -18.13 14.60 -9.55
CA PRO A 38 -17.40 14.45 -8.29
C PRO A 38 -16.97 13.00 -8.00
N LEU A 39 -17.81 12.00 -8.28
CA LEU A 39 -17.46 10.59 -8.09
C LEU A 39 -16.35 10.16 -9.06
N ASP A 40 -16.35 10.69 -10.27
CA ASP A 40 -15.28 10.43 -11.25
C ASP A 40 -13.95 10.99 -10.77
N THR A 41 -13.93 12.23 -10.27
CA THR A 41 -12.74 12.84 -9.67
C THR A 41 -12.24 12.03 -8.47
N LEU A 42 -13.14 11.57 -7.60
CA LEU A 42 -12.76 10.75 -6.44
C LEU A 42 -12.17 9.40 -6.85
N ARG A 43 -12.69 8.76 -7.91
CA ARG A 43 -12.12 7.52 -8.46
C ARG A 43 -10.72 7.74 -9.02
N THR A 44 -10.51 8.82 -9.77
CA THR A 44 -9.17 9.16 -10.28
C THR A 44 -8.19 9.44 -9.14
N ALA A 45 -8.60 10.21 -8.13
CA ALA A 45 -7.76 10.50 -6.97
C ALA A 45 -7.43 9.24 -6.16
N HIS A 46 -8.40 8.33 -5.97
CA HIS A 46 -8.18 7.02 -5.35
C HIS A 46 -7.13 6.21 -6.11
N GLN A 47 -7.26 6.12 -7.43
CA GLN A 47 -6.33 5.38 -8.28
C GLN A 47 -4.90 5.95 -8.17
N SER A 48 -4.74 7.27 -8.28
CA SER A 48 -3.42 7.92 -8.11
C SER A 48 -2.83 7.72 -6.71
N ALA A 49 -3.66 7.73 -5.66
CA ALA A 49 -3.19 7.46 -4.30
C ALA A 49 -2.70 6.01 -4.13
N VAL A 50 -3.35 5.04 -4.78
CA VAL A 50 -2.92 3.63 -4.80
C VAL A 50 -1.58 3.49 -5.53
N GLU A 51 -1.41 4.17 -6.67
CA GLU A 51 -0.16 4.16 -7.44
C GLU A 51 1.01 4.74 -6.64
N LEU A 52 0.83 5.89 -6.01
CA LEU A 52 1.84 6.49 -5.13
C LEU A 52 2.19 5.58 -3.95
N LEU A 53 1.21 4.91 -3.36
CA LEU A 53 1.46 3.97 -2.27
C LEU A 53 2.26 2.73 -2.73
N ASN A 54 2.05 2.28 -3.96
CA ASN A 54 2.82 1.19 -4.53
C ASN A 54 4.28 1.60 -4.76
N GLN A 55 4.52 2.80 -5.30
CA GLN A 55 5.88 3.36 -5.47
C GLN A 55 6.59 3.47 -4.11
N LEU A 56 5.92 4.00 -3.09
CA LEU A 56 6.47 4.06 -1.72
C LEU A 56 6.82 2.66 -1.17
N GLY A 57 5.99 1.66 -1.45
CA GLY A 57 6.24 0.27 -1.04
C GLY A 57 7.43 -0.37 -1.78
N GLU A 58 7.65 0.00 -3.04
CA GLU A 58 8.81 -0.42 -3.83
C GLU A 58 10.10 0.22 -3.31
N GLU A 59 10.08 1.53 -3.05
CA GLU A 59 11.19 2.26 -2.44
C GLU A 59 11.59 1.67 -1.07
N GLU A 60 10.61 1.37 -0.20
CA GLU A 60 10.91 0.76 1.11
C GLU A 60 11.50 -0.64 0.98
N ARG A 61 11.08 -1.41 -0.03
CA ARG A 61 11.65 -2.74 -0.28
C ARG A 61 13.06 -2.66 -0.86
N ALA A 62 13.35 -1.66 -1.69
CA ALA A 62 14.68 -1.41 -2.24
C ALA A 62 15.69 -0.93 -1.18
N LEU A 63 15.20 -0.29 -0.11
CA LEU A 63 16.01 0.13 1.03
C LEU A 63 16.34 -1.02 2.00
N GLN A 64 15.64 -2.15 1.90
CA GLN A 64 15.97 -3.33 2.69
C GLN A 64 17.13 -4.08 2.03
N PRO A 65 18.23 -4.36 2.77
CA PRO A 65 19.20 -5.32 2.28
C PRO A 65 18.45 -6.63 1.98
N PRO A 66 18.82 -7.37 0.91
CA PRO A 66 18.25 -8.69 0.67
C PRO A 66 18.39 -9.44 1.99
N ALA A 67 17.26 -9.92 2.53
CA ALA A 67 17.28 -10.72 3.74
C ALA A 67 18.32 -11.81 3.48
N GLU A 68 19.44 -11.75 4.20
CA GLU A 68 20.40 -12.85 4.21
C GLU A 68 19.54 -14.06 4.54
N THR A 69 19.36 -14.92 3.54
CA THR A 69 18.82 -16.25 3.74
C THR A 69 19.68 -16.81 4.85
N ALA A 70 19.11 -16.85 6.06
CA ALA A 70 19.73 -17.47 7.20
C ALA A 70 20.26 -18.82 6.69
N PRO A 71 21.56 -19.11 6.84
CA PRO A 71 22.11 -20.35 6.35
C PRO A 71 21.31 -21.45 7.02
N ASP A 72 20.78 -22.32 6.17
CA ASP A 72 20.14 -23.58 6.51
C ASP A 72 21.00 -24.28 7.56
N THR A 73 20.65 -24.07 8.82
CA THR A 73 21.26 -24.74 9.98
C THR A 73 20.38 -25.92 10.27
N ALA A 74 20.28 -26.82 9.30
CA ALA A 74 19.71 -28.14 9.44
C ALA A 74 20.04 -29.02 8.21
N ASP A 75 21.22 -29.63 8.19
CA ASP A 75 21.28 -31.11 8.16
C ASP A 75 22.72 -31.64 8.38
N GLN A 76 22.82 -32.51 9.39
CA GLN A 76 23.85 -33.54 9.67
C GLN A 76 25.25 -33.15 10.17
#